data_AF-A0A536GQA3-F1
#
_entry.id   AF-A0A536GQA3-F1
#
_cell.length_a   1.000
_cell.length_b   1.000
_cell.length_c   1.000
_cell.angle_alpha   90.00
_cell.angle_beta   90.00
_cell.angle_gamma   90.00
#
_symmetry.space_group_name_H-M   'P 1'
#
loop_
_entity.id
_entity.type
_entity.pdbx_description
1 polymer ?
#
loop_
_entity_poly.entity_id
_entity_poly.type
_entity_poly.pdbx_seq_one_letter_code
_entity_poly.pdbx_strand_id
1 'polypeptide(L)'
;MIDVGRATRAISPAQHRALKASYRGCCGPGCDRPINWTTPHHIEFWSRGGPNDLPNLLPLCYYHHRLVHEGGWQVVKAGDEVRFIPPD
;
A
#
# COMPACT_ATOMS: atom_id res chain seq x y z
N MET A 1 7.96 -14.99 -16.26
CA MET A 1 7.25 -14.64 -15.00
C MET A 1 8.22 -13.81 -14.18
N ILE A 2 8.10 -12.49 -14.22
CA ILE A 2 9.05 -11.59 -13.54
C ILE A 2 8.35 -11.09 -12.28
N ASP A 3 8.86 -11.56 -11.15
CA ASP A 3 8.48 -11.20 -9.79
C ASP A 3 9.01 -9.79 -9.49
N VAL A 4 8.13 -8.78 -9.57
CA VAL A 4 8.47 -7.37 -9.26
C VAL A 4 7.95 -6.95 -7.87
N GLY A 5 7.28 -7.86 -7.15
CA GLY A 5 6.62 -7.58 -5.88
C GLY A 5 7.38 -8.04 -4.62
N ARG A 6 8.39 -8.92 -4.74
CA ARG A 6 8.97 -9.60 -3.57
C ARG A 6 10.09 -8.88 -2.82
N ALA A 7 10.55 -7.71 -3.27
CA ALA A 7 11.62 -6.98 -2.59
C ALA A 7 11.12 -5.76 -1.80
N THR A 8 10.03 -5.89 -1.04
CA THR A 8 9.73 -4.93 0.02
C THR A 8 10.43 -5.38 1.31
N ARG A 9 11.13 -4.47 1.98
CA ARG A 9 11.68 -4.76 3.32
C ARG A 9 10.52 -5.13 4.25
N ALA A 10 10.74 -6.10 5.13
CA ALA A 10 9.79 -6.40 6.19
C ALA A 10 9.51 -5.13 7.00
N ILE A 11 8.24 -4.80 7.15
CA ILE A 11 7.79 -3.65 7.93
C ILE A 11 7.94 -4.00 9.40
N SER A 12 8.55 -3.09 10.16
CA SER A 12 8.75 -3.34 11.58
C SER A 12 7.40 -3.40 12.33
N PRO A 13 7.30 -4.15 13.44
CA PRO A 13 6.10 -4.14 14.27
C PRO A 13 5.67 -2.74 14.72
N ALA A 14 6.63 -1.82 14.93
CA ALA A 14 6.36 -0.44 15.30
C ALA A 14 5.68 0.33 14.14
N GLN A 15 6.19 0.21 12.92
CA GLN A 15 5.56 0.79 11.74
C GLN A 15 4.17 0.21 11.49
N HIS A 16 3.99 -1.10 11.66
CA HIS A 16 2.69 -1.72 11.50
C HIS A 16 1.67 -1.19 12.52
N ARG A 17 2.06 -1.03 13.79
CA ARG A 17 1.20 -0.43 14.83
C ARG A 17 0.88 1.04 14.51
N ALA A 18 1.88 1.82 14.09
CA ALA A 18 1.68 3.22 13.72
C ALA A 18 0.70 3.34 12.55
N LEU A 19 0.84 2.50 11.52
CA LEU A 19 -0.09 2.46 10.40
C LEU A 19 -1.51 2.15 10.86
N LYS A 20 -1.68 1.15 11.74
CA LYS A 20 -3.00 0.82 12.30
C LYS A 20 -3.61 1.93 13.14
N ALA A 21 -2.79 2.76 13.79
CA ALA A 21 -3.25 3.90 14.56
C ALA A 21 -3.63 5.10 13.68
N SER A 22 -2.98 5.27 12.52
CA SER A 22 -3.22 6.39 11.61
C SER A 22 -4.42 6.21 10.69
N TYR A 23 -4.83 4.98 10.42
CA TYR A 23 -5.85 4.67 9.41
C TYR A 23 -7.04 3.92 10.01
N ARG A 24 -8.25 4.20 9.49
CA ARG A 24 -9.50 3.53 9.91
C ARG A 24 -9.79 2.24 9.13
N GLY A 25 -9.24 2.10 7.93
CA GLY A 25 -9.56 1.01 7.01
C GLY A 25 -8.65 0.98 5.79
N CYS A 26 -9.04 0.16 4.81
CA CYS A 26 -8.37 0.10 3.51
C CYS A 26 -8.45 1.45 2.78
N CYS A 27 -7.34 1.90 2.20
CA CYS A 27 -7.28 3.14 1.43
C CYS A 27 -7.79 3.02 -0.02
N GLY A 28 -8.04 1.80 -0.50
CA GLY A 28 -8.60 1.58 -1.83
C GLY A 28 -9.94 2.30 -2.04
N PRO A 29 -10.22 2.83 -3.24
CA PRO A 29 -11.39 3.65 -3.51
C PRO A 29 -12.69 2.89 -3.24
N GLY A 30 -13.61 3.51 -2.50
CA GLY A 30 -14.90 2.93 -2.16
C GLY A 30 -14.84 1.74 -1.19
N CYS A 31 -13.71 1.51 -0.54
CA CYS A 31 -13.56 0.39 0.41
C CYS A 31 -13.98 0.76 1.83
N ASP A 32 -14.70 -0.15 2.49
CA ASP A 32 -15.13 -0.04 3.89
C ASP A 32 -14.44 -1.07 4.81
N ARG A 33 -13.51 -1.86 4.26
CA ARG A 33 -12.83 -2.94 5.00
C ARG A 33 -12.06 -2.35 6.18
N PRO A 34 -12.27 -2.87 7.40
CA PRO A 34 -11.65 -2.32 8.61
C PRO A 34 -10.14 -2.52 8.62
N ILE A 35 -9.42 -1.69 9.37
CA ILE A 35 -7.95 -1.70 9.42
C ILE A 35 -7.36 -3.07 9.76
N ASN A 36 -8.06 -3.89 10.56
CA ASN A 36 -7.63 -5.23 10.93
C ASN A 36 -7.64 -6.24 9.77
N TRP A 37 -8.29 -5.90 8.66
CA TRP A 37 -8.37 -6.73 7.44
C TRP A 37 -7.44 -6.21 6.35
N THR A 38 -6.48 -5.36 6.72
CA THR A 38 -5.52 -4.76 5.79
C THR A 38 -4.11 -5.25 6.08
N THR A 39 -3.29 -5.23 5.04
CA THR A 39 -1.84 -5.37 5.10
C THR A 39 -1.20 -4.07 4.63
N PRO A 40 -0.07 -3.68 5.20
CA PRO A 40 0.68 -2.53 4.69
C PRO A 40 1.14 -2.75 3.24
N HIS A 41 1.11 -1.69 2.45
CA HIS A 41 1.55 -1.63 1.07
C HIS A 41 2.48 -0.43 0.89
N HIS A 42 3.62 -0.61 0.23
CA HIS A 42 4.53 0.49 -0.13
C HIS A 42 3.97 1.28 -1.32
N ILE A 43 3.83 2.61 -1.22
CA ILE A 43 3.38 3.46 -2.35
C ILE A 43 4.44 3.44 -3.45
N GLU A 44 5.66 3.80 -3.09
CA GLU A 44 6.83 3.71 -3.95
C GLU A 44 7.61 2.45 -3.57
N PHE A 45 7.72 1.53 -4.53
CA PHE A 45 8.48 0.30 -4.33
C PHE A 45 9.95 0.61 -4.08
N TRP A 46 10.58 -0.18 -3.20
CA TRP A 46 12.01 -0.09 -2.93
C TRP A 46 12.86 -0.24 -4.20
N SER A 47 12.42 -1.07 -5.17
CA SER A 47 13.11 -1.23 -6.46
C SER A 47 13.23 0.06 -7.27
N ARG A 48 12.42 1.08 -6.94
CA ARG A 48 12.42 2.42 -7.54
C ARG A 48 13.08 3.47 -6.66
N GLY A 49 13.66 3.08 -5.52
CA GLY A 49 14.28 3.98 -4.55
C GLY A 49 13.37 4.40 -3.40
N GLY A 50 12.16 3.82 -3.30
CA GLY A 50 11.18 4.18 -2.27
C GLY A 50 11.69 4.00 -0.83
N PRO A 51 11.45 4.96 0.07
CA PRO A 51 11.89 4.87 1.46
C PRO A 51 11.10 3.80 2.22
N ASN A 52 11.73 3.15 3.19
CA ASN A 52 11.04 2.21 4.08
C ASN A 52 10.55 2.92 5.35
N ASP A 53 9.86 4.04 5.20
CA ASP A 53 9.30 4.85 6.27
C ASP A 53 7.77 4.80 6.27
N LEU A 54 7.16 5.26 7.37
CA LEU A 54 5.71 5.21 7.54
C LEU A 54 4.94 6.02 6.47
N PRO A 55 5.41 7.21 6.03
CA PRO A 55 4.74 7.99 4.97
C PRO A 55 4.72 7.33 3.59
N ASN A 56 5.54 6.31 3.36
CA ASN A 56 5.52 5.49 2.14
C ASN A 56 4.66 4.23 2.29
N LEU A 57 3.93 4.07 3.41
CA LEU A 57 3.05 2.93 3.65
C LEU A 57 1.59 3.35 3.66
N LEU A 58 0.72 2.49 3.13
CA LEU A 58 -0.73 2.59 3.28
C LEU A 58 -1.37 1.21 3.49
N PRO A 59 -2.49 1.12 4.22
CA PRO A 59 -3.20 -0.14 4.41
C PRO A 59 -4.08 -0.50 3.20
N LEU A 60 -3.90 -1.72 2.66
CA LEU A 60 -4.80 -2.30 1.66
C LEU A 60 -5.40 -3.61 2.15
N CYS A 61 -6.69 -3.83 1.90
CA CYS A 61 -7.27 -5.16 2.04
C CYS A 61 -6.72 -6.11 0.96
N TYR A 62 -6.85 -7.42 1.16
CA TYR A 62 -6.37 -8.43 0.22
C TYR A 62 -6.80 -8.15 -1.25
N TYR A 63 -8.06 -7.76 -1.45
CA TYR A 63 -8.58 -7.44 -2.79
C TYR A 63 -7.84 -6.28 -3.45
N HIS A 64 -7.77 -5.12 -2.78
CA HIS A 64 -7.10 -3.94 -3.34
C HIS A 64 -5.58 -4.13 -3.44
N HIS A 65 -4.98 -4.86 -2.51
CA HIS A 65 -3.58 -5.22 -2.59
C HIS A 65 -3.30 -6.00 -3.88
N ARG A 66 -4.14 -7.00 -4.18
CA ARG A 66 -4.03 -7.77 -5.41
C ARG A 66 -4.28 -6.93 -6.67
N LEU A 67 -5.23 -6.01 -6.65
CA LEU A 67 -5.46 -5.11 -7.80
C LEU A 67 -4.23 -4.27 -8.15
N VAL A 68 -3.48 -3.82 -7.15
CA VAL A 68 -2.26 -3.04 -7.37
C VAL A 68 -1.10 -3.91 -7.85
N HIS A 69 -0.96 -5.12 -7.33
CA HIS A 69 0.12 -6.04 -7.74
C HIS A 69 -0.12 -6.71 -9.10
N GLU A 70 -1.36 -7.09 -9.39
CA GLU A 70 -1.72 -7.97 -10.52
C GLU A 70 -2.76 -7.35 -11.46
N GLY A 71 -3.63 -6.47 -10.94
CA GLY A 71 -4.75 -5.91 -11.68
C GLY A 71 -4.44 -4.63 -12.46
N GLY A 72 -3.16 -4.23 -12.54
CA GLY A 72 -2.72 -3.03 -13.28
C GLY A 72 -3.08 -1.69 -12.63
N TRP A 73 -3.71 -1.70 -11.45
CA TRP A 73 -3.98 -0.47 -10.71
C TRP A 73 -2.67 0.15 -10.21
N GLN A 74 -2.56 1.47 -10.32
CA GLN A 74 -1.40 2.19 -9.81
C GLN A 74 -1.76 2.95 -8.55
N VAL A 75 -0.81 3.00 -7.63
CA VAL A 75 -0.86 3.87 -6.45
C VAL A 75 0.24 4.90 -6.58
N VAL A 76 -0.13 6.17 -6.63
CA VAL A 76 0.82 7.28 -6.79
C VAL A 76 0.66 8.28 -5.67
N LYS A 77 1.79 8.87 -5.25
CA LYS A 77 1.81 9.99 -4.32
C LYS A 77 1.76 11.30 -5.10
N ALA A 78 0.81 12.17 -4.77
CA ALA A 78 0.63 13.49 -5.37
C ALA A 78 0.68 14.55 -4.26
N GLY A 79 1.90 14.97 -3.88
CA GLY A 79 2.10 15.77 -2.67
C GLY A 79 1.81 14.94 -1.42
N ASP A 80 0.88 15.41 -0.58
CA ASP A 80 0.43 14.69 0.62
C ASP A 80 -0.74 13.72 0.33
N GLU A 81 -1.27 13.74 -0.89
CA GLU A 81 -2.36 12.84 -1.30
C GLU A 81 -1.83 11.54 -1.89
N VAL A 82 -2.62 10.48 -1.73
CA VAL A 82 -2.43 9.20 -2.43
C VAL A 82 -3.57 9.03 -3.41
N ARG A 83 -3.24 8.69 -4.66
CA ARG A 83 -4.22 8.46 -5.73
C ARG A 83 -4.14 7.03 -6.23
N PHE A 84 -5.30 6.45 -6.48
CA PHE A 84 -5.46 5.17 -7.14
C PHE A 84 -5.86 5.42 -8.58
N ILE A 85 -5.07 4.92 -9.52
CA ILE A 85 -5.31 5.07 -10.95
C ILE A 85 -5.72 3.68 -11.47
N PRO A 86 -6.90 3.54 -12.09
CA PRO A 86 -7.32 2.28 -12.70
C PRO A 86 -6.43 1.93 -13.90
N PRO A 87 -6.35 0.66 -14.29
CA PRO A 87 -5.72 0.26 -15.55
C PRO A 87 -6.45 0.87 -16.75
N ASP A 88 -5.72 1.13 -17.83
CA ASP A 88 -6.27 1.52 -19.14
C ASP A 88 -7.13 0.41 -19.79
#